data_AF-A0A9D1NVY7-F1
#
_entry.id   AF-A0A9D1NVY7-F1
#
_cell.length_a   1.000
_cell.length_b   1.000
_cell.length_c   1.000
_cell.angle_alpha   90.00
_cell.angle_beta   90.00
_cell.angle_gamma   90.00
#
_symmetry.space_group_name_H-M   'P 1'
#
loop_
_entity.id
_entity.type
_entity.pdbx_description
1 polymer ?
#
loop_
_entity_poly.entity_id
_entity_poly.type
_entity_poly.pdbx_seq_one_letter_code
_entity_poly.pdbx_strand_id
1 'polypeptide(L)'
;MRKGFSKARIDKTKITLLKLKAAVTDLSDDLGGRSKQPYKVTIRKIRPVEIDIVTVGKINNNIRFEVREKEPHHNEAHFHITIRGKGSGSYRISDFSAIESNISSKTEKKLLAWAQENRQILVDTWNEFHGYRITVA
;
A
#
# COMPACT_ATOMS: atom_id res chain seq x y z
N MET A 1 -37.01 37.16 -15.04
CA MET A 1 -36.30 35.86 -15.09
C MET A 1 -35.11 35.93 -16.06
N ARG A 2 -33.86 35.97 -15.57
CA ARG A 2 -32.68 35.59 -16.38
C ARG A 2 -31.61 34.89 -15.50
N LYS A 3 -31.48 33.60 -15.81
CA LYS A 3 -30.45 32.58 -15.56
C LYS A 3 -29.25 32.94 -14.68
N GLY A 4 -29.19 32.35 -13.48
CA GLY A 4 -27.96 32.24 -12.71
C GLY A 4 -27.03 31.18 -13.32
N PHE A 5 -25.78 31.55 -13.59
CA PHE A 5 -24.74 30.61 -13.98
C PHE A 5 -24.30 29.80 -12.76
N SER A 6 -24.68 28.54 -12.70
CA SER A 6 -24.17 27.59 -11.69
C SER A 6 -22.72 27.26 -12.02
N LYS A 7 -21.78 27.77 -11.23
CA LYS A 7 -20.37 27.37 -11.32
C LYS A 7 -20.28 25.90 -10.88
N ALA A 8 -20.20 24.98 -11.84
CA ALA A 8 -20.03 23.56 -11.56
C ALA A 8 -18.70 23.37 -10.82
N ARG A 9 -18.77 23.02 -9.53
CA ARG A 9 -17.60 22.67 -8.72
C ARG A 9 -17.17 21.28 -9.18
N ILE A 10 -16.24 21.21 -10.12
CA ILE A 10 -15.73 19.93 -10.61
C ILE A 10 -14.87 19.32 -9.50
N ASP A 11 -15.32 18.19 -8.97
CA ASP A 11 -14.61 17.40 -7.98
C ASP A 11 -13.27 16.92 -8.57
N LYS A 12 -12.15 17.32 -7.94
CA LYS A 12 -10.80 16.93 -8.36
C LYS A 12 -10.67 15.41 -8.52
N THR A 13 -11.37 14.64 -7.67
CA THR A 13 -11.39 13.18 -7.70
C THR A 13 -11.97 12.64 -9.01
N LYS A 14 -13.04 13.27 -9.52
CA LYS A 14 -13.65 12.89 -10.80
C LYS A 14 -12.71 13.17 -11.97
N ILE A 15 -11.99 14.30 -11.94
CA ILE A 15 -11.00 14.65 -12.97
C ILE A 15 -9.84 13.63 -12.96
N THR A 16 -9.32 13.29 -11.79
CA THR A 16 -8.23 12.29 -11.68
C THR A 16 -8.66 10.93 -12.20
N LEU A 17 -9.89 10.48 -11.89
CA LEU A 17 -10.43 9.22 -12.39
C LEU A 17 -10.59 9.22 -13.92
N LEU A 18 -11.03 10.34 -14.50
CA LEU A 18 -11.14 10.52 -15.94
C LEU A 18 -9.77 10.43 -16.63
N LYS A 19 -8.75 11.09 -16.06
CA LYS A 19 -7.38 11.05 -16.58
C LYS A 19 -6.77 9.64 -16.52
N LEU A 20 -6.98 8.92 -15.42
CA LEU A 20 -6.52 7.53 -15.27
C LEU A 20 -7.20 6.60 -16.27
N LYS A 21 -8.51 6.76 -16.52
CA LYS A 21 -9.22 5.97 -17.53
C LYS A 21 -8.68 6.22 -18.94
N ALA A 22 -8.39 7.47 -19.28
CA ALA A 22 -7.81 7.82 -20.57
C ALA A 22 -6.43 7.17 -20.75
N ALA A 23 -5.52 7.34 -19.78
CA ALA A 23 -4.18 6.76 -19.84
C ALA A 23 -4.18 5.22 -19.96
N VAL A 24 -5.09 4.54 -19.26
CA VAL A 24 -5.25 3.08 -19.37
C VAL A 24 -5.75 2.67 -20.75
N THR A 25 -6.62 3.48 -21.37
CA THR A 25 -7.10 3.23 -22.73
C THR A 25 -5.98 3.39 -23.74
N ASP A 26 -5.22 4.49 -23.64
CA ASP A 26 -4.07 4.77 -24.50
C ASP A 26 -3.01 3.65 -24.39
N LEU A 27 -2.71 3.18 -23.18
CA LEU A 27 -1.81 2.04 -22.95
C LEU A 27 -2.34 0.73 -23.53
N SER A 28 -3.65 0.50 -23.47
CA SER A 28 -4.28 -0.69 -24.08
C SER A 28 -4.16 -0.68 -25.60
N ASP A 29 -4.25 0.50 -26.21
CA ASP A 29 -4.15 0.66 -27.66
C ASP A 29 -2.70 0.51 -28.15
N ASP A 30 -1.73 1.01 -27.39
CA ASP A 30 -0.29 0.87 -27.69
C ASP A 30 0.22 -0.58 -27.58
N LEU A 31 -0.37 -1.39 -26.71
CA LEU A 31 -0.02 -2.81 -26.55
C LEU A 31 -0.72 -3.74 -27.57
N GLY A 32 -1.62 -3.20 -28.40
CA GLY A 32 -2.46 -3.95 -29.34
C GLY A 32 -1.76 -4.32 -30.66
N GLY A 33 -0.84 -5.29 -30.63
CA GLY A 33 -0.37 -5.95 -31.86
C GLY A 33 -1.45 -6.83 -32.49
N ARG A 34 -1.87 -6.52 -33.74
CA ARG A 34 -2.68 -7.29 -34.74
C ARG A 34 -3.96 -8.04 -34.33
N SER A 35 -4.19 -8.41 -33.08
CA SER A 35 -5.48 -8.92 -32.59
C SER A 35 -6.15 -7.83 -31.77
N LYS A 36 -7.18 -7.20 -32.34
CA LYS A 36 -8.01 -6.16 -31.71
C LYS A 36 -8.91 -6.74 -30.60
N GLN A 37 -8.36 -7.52 -29.68
CA GLN A 37 -9.09 -7.88 -28.47
C GLN A 37 -8.80 -6.82 -27.42
N PRO A 38 -9.78 -5.96 -27.08
CA PRO A 38 -9.57 -4.95 -26.05
C PRO A 38 -9.27 -5.65 -24.73
N TYR A 39 -8.15 -5.27 -24.09
CA TYR A 39 -7.84 -5.75 -22.75
C TYR A 39 -8.95 -5.28 -21.80
N LYS A 40 -9.59 -6.22 -21.10
CA LYS A 40 -10.63 -5.88 -20.13
C LYS A 40 -9.98 -5.34 -18.85
N VAL A 41 -9.68 -4.04 -18.82
CA VAL A 41 -9.16 -3.40 -17.61
C VAL A 41 -10.30 -3.04 -16.67
N THR A 42 -10.31 -3.67 -15.49
CA THR A 42 -11.28 -3.38 -14.44
C THR A 42 -10.66 -2.43 -13.43
N ILE A 43 -10.90 -1.13 -13.55
CA ILE A 43 -10.52 -0.15 -12.52
C ILE A 43 -11.54 -0.26 -11.38
N ARG A 44 -11.18 -0.97 -10.31
CA ARG A 44 -11.98 -0.99 -9.09
C ARG A 44 -11.76 0.32 -8.37
N LYS A 45 -12.83 1.11 -8.16
CA LYS A 45 -12.82 2.17 -7.16
C LYS A 45 -12.73 1.50 -5.80
N ILE A 46 -11.52 1.31 -5.31
CA ILE A 46 -11.31 0.98 -3.91
C ILE A 46 -11.90 2.17 -3.16
N ARG A 47 -12.91 1.93 -2.31
CA ARG A 47 -13.29 2.98 -1.34
C ARG A 47 -11.99 3.32 -0.60
N PRO A 48 -11.72 4.57 -0.19
CA PRO A 48 -10.75 4.77 0.88
C PRO A 48 -11.35 4.00 2.06
N VAL A 49 -10.96 2.74 2.18
CA VAL A 49 -11.25 1.98 3.36
C VAL A 49 -10.37 2.67 4.38
N GLU A 50 -10.98 3.15 5.46
CA GLU A 50 -10.26 3.56 6.67
C GLU A 50 -9.55 2.32 7.26
N ILE A 51 -8.61 1.75 6.52
CA ILE A 51 -7.64 0.79 7.00
C ILE A 51 -6.34 1.53 6.93
N ASP A 52 -6.08 2.29 7.99
CA ASP A 52 -4.77 2.82 8.33
C ASP A 52 -3.73 1.67 8.54
N ILE A 53 -4.09 0.40 8.28
CA ILE A 53 -3.31 -0.83 8.53
C ILE A 53 -3.63 -1.89 7.47
N VAL A 54 -2.63 -2.35 6.72
CA VAL A 54 -2.68 -3.53 5.86
C VAL A 54 -1.88 -4.67 6.47
N THR A 55 -2.53 -5.80 6.71
CA THR A 55 -1.83 -7.03 7.12
C THR A 55 -1.21 -7.72 5.91
N VAL A 56 0.12 -7.68 5.80
CA VAL A 56 0.90 -8.33 4.74
C VAL A 56 1.17 -9.81 5.00
N GLY A 57 1.06 -10.24 6.26
CA GLY A 57 1.34 -11.63 6.65
C GLY A 57 0.70 -12.02 7.98
N LYS A 58 0.39 -13.32 8.11
CA LYS A 58 -0.14 -13.90 9.34
C LYS A 58 0.56 -15.22 9.66
N ILE A 59 0.88 -15.45 10.93
CA ILE A 59 1.35 -16.75 11.44
C ILE A 59 0.39 -17.22 12.53
N ASN A 60 -0.21 -18.40 12.33
CA ASN A 60 -1.11 -19.08 13.26
C ASN A 60 -2.24 -18.20 13.84
N ASN A 61 -2.73 -17.22 13.06
CA ASN A 61 -3.70 -16.19 13.47
C ASN A 61 -3.34 -15.34 14.71
N ASN A 62 -2.17 -15.57 15.31
CA ASN A 62 -1.74 -14.93 16.54
C ASN A 62 -0.70 -13.83 16.29
N ILE A 63 -0.06 -13.87 15.12
CA ILE A 63 0.97 -12.92 14.71
C ILE A 63 0.54 -12.26 13.41
N ARG A 64 0.66 -10.94 13.35
CA ARG A 64 0.38 -10.14 12.17
C ARG A 64 1.59 -9.28 11.80
N PHE A 65 1.88 -9.23 10.52
CA PHE A 65 2.83 -8.30 9.92
C PHE A 65 2.01 -7.25 9.19
N GLU A 66 2.25 -5.98 9.50
CA GLU A 66 1.36 -4.88 9.11
C GLU A 66 2.16 -3.70 8.56
N VAL A 67 1.66 -3.09 7.48
CA VAL A 67 2.11 -1.79 6.97
C VAL A 67 1.00 -0.79 7.22
N ARG A 68 1.33 0.38 7.76
CA ARG A 68 0.34 1.38 8.18
C ARG A 68 0.42 2.62 7.30
N GLU A 69 -0.74 3.20 6.95
CA GLU A 69 -0.85 4.36 6.02
C GLU A 69 -0.62 5.70 6.74
N LYS A 70 -1.03 5.80 8.02
CA LYS A 70 -0.86 7.00 8.84
C LYS A 70 -0.15 6.67 10.13
N GLU A 71 1.10 7.12 10.24
CA GLU A 71 1.78 7.23 11.53
C GLU A 71 2.28 8.66 11.75
N PRO A 72 1.82 9.35 12.81
CA PRO A 72 2.32 10.68 13.11
C PRO A 72 3.81 10.57 13.44
N HIS A 73 4.67 11.25 12.68
CA HIS A 73 6.12 11.44 12.88
C HIS A 73 7.09 10.43 12.21
N HIS A 74 6.66 9.55 11.29
CA HIS A 74 7.60 8.62 10.64
C HIS A 74 7.67 8.81 9.11
N ASN A 75 8.80 9.35 8.62
CA ASN A 75 9.13 9.43 7.19
C ASN A 75 9.87 8.18 6.68
N GLU A 76 10.37 7.33 7.58
CA GLU A 76 11.16 6.15 7.24
C GLU A 76 10.28 4.93 6.97
N ALA A 77 10.65 4.15 5.96
CA ALA A 77 9.94 2.93 5.59
C ALA A 77 10.08 1.82 6.62
N HIS A 78 8.96 1.42 7.21
CA HIS A 78 8.93 0.45 8.30
C HIS A 78 7.66 -0.42 8.26
N PHE A 79 7.66 -1.51 9.01
CA PHE A 79 6.53 -2.40 9.19
C PHE A 79 6.36 -2.74 10.67
N HIS A 80 5.16 -3.20 11.02
CA HIS A 80 4.77 -3.55 12.38
C HIS A 80 4.59 -5.05 12.50
N ILE A 81 5.00 -5.61 13.64
CA ILE A 81 4.71 -6.97 14.04
C ILE A 81 3.84 -6.90 15.29
N THR A 82 2.68 -7.54 15.26
CA THR A 82 1.78 -7.65 16.43
C THR A 82 1.59 -9.11 16.81
N ILE A 83 1.92 -9.46 18.05
CA ILE A 83 1.65 -10.77 18.67
C ILE A 83 0.51 -10.60 19.68
N ARG A 84 -0.66 -11.17 19.38
CA ARG A 84 -1.86 -11.03 20.20
C ARG A 84 -1.59 -11.42 21.65
N GLY A 85 -1.82 -10.46 22.56
CA GLY A 85 -1.67 -10.63 24.01
C GLY A 85 -0.23 -10.80 24.51
N LYS A 86 0.80 -10.57 23.68
CA LYS A 86 2.20 -10.76 24.08
C LYS A 86 3.10 -9.56 23.82
N GLY A 87 2.89 -8.84 22.72
CA GLY A 87 3.75 -7.70 22.39
C GLY A 87 3.63 -7.26 20.94
N SER A 88 4.35 -6.18 20.63
CA SER A 88 4.44 -5.58 19.31
C SER A 88 5.79 -4.93 19.10
N GLY A 89 6.15 -4.71 17.85
CA GLY A 89 7.33 -3.93 17.47
C GLY A 89 7.21 -3.35 16.08
N SER A 90 7.96 -2.28 15.83
CA SER A 90 8.13 -1.62 14.55
C SER A 90 9.57 -1.75 14.08
N TYR A 91 9.75 -2.04 12.79
CA TYR A 91 11.04 -2.42 12.21
C TYR A 91 11.21 -1.77 10.85
N ARG A 92 12.43 -1.32 10.55
CA ARG A 92 12.77 -0.76 9.24
C ARG A 92 12.67 -1.80 8.13
N ILE A 93 12.16 -1.43 6.97
CA ILE A 93 12.12 -2.31 5.78
C ILE A 93 13.52 -2.42 5.13
N SER A 94 14.38 -1.42 5.31
CA SER A 94 15.72 -1.37 4.72
C SER A 94 16.63 -2.47 5.26
N ASP A 95 16.75 -2.57 6.58
CA ASP A 95 17.72 -3.42 7.28
C ASP A 95 17.11 -4.31 8.39
N PHE A 96 15.80 -4.25 8.62
CA PHE A 96 15.08 -4.99 9.66
C PHE A 96 15.50 -4.66 11.09
N SER A 97 16.19 -3.54 11.30
CA SER A 97 16.49 -3.04 12.64
C SER A 97 15.23 -2.56 13.35
N ALA A 98 15.16 -2.80 14.66
CA ALA A 98 14.04 -2.37 15.48
C ALA A 98 14.06 -0.84 15.66
N ILE A 99 12.92 -0.22 15.44
CA ILE A 99 12.65 1.17 15.84
C ILE A 99 12.17 1.15 17.29
N GLU A 100 11.18 0.31 17.57
CA GLU A 100 10.66 0.03 18.91
C GLU A 100 10.19 -1.43 18.98
N SER A 101 10.45 -2.14 20.08
CA SER A 101 9.98 -3.52 20.25
C SER A 101 9.92 -3.89 21.72
N ASN A 102 8.84 -4.57 22.11
CA ASN A 102 8.76 -5.29 23.38
C ASN A 102 8.67 -6.82 23.18
N ILE A 103 8.98 -7.29 21.97
CA ILE A 103 8.96 -8.71 21.63
C ILE A 103 10.26 -9.36 22.14
N SER A 104 10.17 -10.53 22.77
CA SER A 104 11.35 -11.26 23.24
C SER A 104 12.32 -11.56 22.08
N SER A 105 13.63 -11.35 22.27
CA SER A 105 14.66 -11.47 21.21
C SER A 105 14.65 -12.82 20.48
N LYS A 106 14.37 -13.93 21.20
CA LYS A 106 14.27 -15.27 20.58
C LYS A 106 13.11 -15.38 19.59
N THR A 107 11.97 -14.78 19.92
CA THR A 107 10.78 -14.77 19.06
C THR A 107 10.99 -13.79 17.92
N GLU A 108 11.50 -12.59 18.23
CA GLU A 108 11.80 -11.53 17.28
C GLU A 108 12.69 -12.03 16.14
N LYS A 109 13.79 -12.74 16.44
CA LYS A 109 14.68 -13.31 15.42
C LYS A 109 13.95 -14.19 14.39
N LYS A 110 12.97 -14.99 14.82
CA LYS A 110 12.19 -15.84 13.91
C LYS A 110 11.22 -15.03 13.06
N LEU A 111 10.64 -13.97 13.62
CA LEU A 111 9.72 -13.11 12.90
C LEU A 111 10.43 -12.21 11.90
N LEU A 112 11.64 -11.76 12.23
CA LEU A 112 12.50 -11.03 11.30
C LEU A 112 13.01 -11.91 10.16
N ALA A 113 13.29 -13.19 10.40
CA ALA A 113 13.61 -14.13 9.33
C ALA A 113 12.46 -14.25 8.31
N TRP A 114 11.21 -14.36 8.79
CA TRP A 114 10.04 -14.31 7.92
C TRP A 114 9.97 -12.98 7.14
N ALA A 115 10.19 -11.85 7.82
CA ALA A 115 10.14 -10.54 7.17
C ALA A 115 11.21 -10.37 6.09
N GLN A 116 12.41 -10.94 6.29
CA GLN A 116 13.50 -10.95 5.33
C GLN A 116 13.15 -11.77 4.08
N GLU A 117 12.62 -12.99 4.26
CA GLU A 117 12.17 -13.83 3.15
C GLU A 117 11.02 -13.19 2.35
N ASN A 118 10.21 -12.36 3.03
CA ASN A 118 9.06 -11.69 2.44
C ASN A 118 9.34 -10.19 2.19
N ARG A 119 10.60 -9.76 2.08
CA ARG A 119 10.94 -8.33 1.95
C ARG A 119 10.20 -7.63 0.82
N GLN A 120 10.05 -8.29 -0.33
CA GLN A 120 9.42 -7.69 -1.50
C GLN A 120 7.95 -7.30 -1.22
N ILE A 121 7.18 -8.14 -0.52
CA ILE A 121 5.77 -7.82 -0.23
C ILE A 121 5.66 -6.61 0.70
N LEU A 122 6.61 -6.46 1.64
CA LEU A 122 6.69 -5.31 2.53
C LEU A 122 6.98 -4.02 1.75
N VAL A 123 7.94 -4.09 0.82
CA VAL A 123 8.30 -2.95 -0.04
C VAL A 123 7.15 -2.56 -0.95
N ASP A 124 6.54 -3.52 -1.65
CA ASP A 124 5.45 -3.26 -2.58
C ASP A 124 4.26 -2.63 -1.85
N THR A 125 3.89 -3.20 -0.71
CA THR A 125 2.80 -2.66 0.13
C THR A 125 3.14 -1.26 0.63
N TRP A 126 4.36 -1.03 1.13
CA TRP A 126 4.78 0.31 1.56
C TRP A 126 4.70 1.33 0.42
N ASN A 127 5.22 0.97 -0.75
CA ASN A 127 5.24 1.83 -1.93
C ASN A 127 3.83 2.14 -2.46
N GLU A 128 2.90 1.19 -2.38
CA GLU A 128 1.49 1.39 -2.74
C GLU A 128 0.85 2.50 -1.88
N PHE A 129 1.13 2.52 -0.58
CA PHE A 129 0.57 3.53 0.34
C PHE A 129 1.33 4.87 0.33
N HIS A 130 2.65 4.84 0.14
CA HIS A 130 3.50 6.02 0.37
C HIS A 130 4.08 6.64 -0.91
N GLY A 131 3.76 6.09 -2.08
CA GLY A 131 4.10 6.65 -3.39
C GLY A 131 5.49 6.32 -3.90
N TYR A 132 5.84 5.03 -3.99
CA TYR A 132 7.09 4.51 -4.60
C TYR A 132 8.38 5.15 -4.05
N ARG A 133 8.50 5.23 -2.72
CA ARG A 133 9.66 5.84 -2.03
C ARG A 133 10.85 4.89 -1.85
N ILE A 134 10.65 3.59 -1.99
CA ILE A 134 11.71 2.58 -1.90
C ILE A 134 12.05 2.11 -3.32
N THR A 135 13.23 2.46 -3.81
CA THR A 135 13.80 1.90 -5.03
C THR A 135 14.50 0.59 -4.68
N VAL A 136 13.98 -0.54 -5.18
CA VAL A 136 14.67 -1.83 -5.07
C VAL A 136 15.63 -1.90 -6.25
N ALA A 137 16.93 -2.04 -5.95
CA ALA A 137 17.97 -2.25 -6.97
C ALA A 137 17.97 -3.69 -7.48
#